data_AF-A0A956HW57-F1
#
_entry.id   AF-A0A956HW57-F1
#
_cell.length_a   1.000
_cell.length_b   1.000
_cell.length_c   1.000
_cell.angle_alpha   90.00
_cell.angle_beta   90.00
_cell.angle_gamma   90.00
#
_symmetry.space_group_name_H-M   'P 1'
#
loop_
_entity.id
_entity.type
_entity.pdbx_description
1 polymer ?
#
loop_
_entity_poly.entity_id
_entity_poly.type
_entity_poly.pdbx_seq_one_letter_code
_entity_poly.pdbx_strand_id
1 'polypeptide(L)'
;MRVILWTTSVAMLLAAAACGSDESSAGSGGMAGSGGMAGSGGTAGMAGSAGSDAGTPECMPTADVCFVNGPSGPGAACMAKADFSSAAVTQLRATSHQVKSPAALAEPFVQDGIITKKSALAEPECHLNGSGQFNLLMEIDSAQKQLTIGGGIPQALAGAPKDGTCYASFTDTASGLVVKPETQGYSEESDGSLSATFPSFVMPIYLADTTTADSYVLVPLHDLTVNATLSADKNCIGRYAAETLDPGSDCQPAAGEFAWKTGGHYEGYITVEEADKVFVVSLGETLCVLLTGDPAMWKGPAPEASCKTSVGFTQTGGLPKGDWCSTTNSAGGCQDAWRLVIDVAAQAIPIKGVYPSDCP
;
A
#
# COMPACT_ATOMS: atom_id res chain seq x y z
N MET A 1 -2.05 -3.24 -30.75
CA MET A 1 -3.09 -4.24 -31.10
C MET A 1 -2.47 -5.64 -31.04
N ARG A 2 -2.59 -6.31 -29.88
CA ARG A 2 -2.29 -7.74 -29.74
C ARG A 2 -3.35 -8.32 -28.82
N VAL A 3 -4.24 -9.08 -29.44
CA VAL A 3 -5.12 -10.08 -28.83
C VAL A 3 -4.23 -11.23 -28.38
N ILE A 4 -4.31 -11.63 -27.11
CA ILE A 4 -3.88 -12.97 -26.68
C ILE A 4 -5.02 -13.54 -25.82
N LEU A 5 -5.84 -14.36 -26.47
CA LEU A 5 -6.71 -15.34 -25.83
C LEU A 5 -5.83 -16.36 -25.08
N TRP A 6 -6.18 -16.65 -23.84
CA TRP A 6 -6.14 -18.03 -23.32
C TRP A 6 -7.48 -18.32 -22.66
N THR A 7 -8.35 -18.98 -23.42
CA THR A 7 -9.50 -19.71 -22.92
C THR A 7 -9.02 -21.07 -22.42
N THR A 8 -9.03 -21.29 -21.12
CA THR A 8 -9.14 -22.63 -20.55
C THR A 8 -10.40 -22.70 -19.71
N SER A 9 -11.39 -23.36 -20.29
CA SER A 9 -12.69 -23.65 -19.72
C SER A 9 -12.55 -24.50 -18.46
N VAL A 10 -13.06 -24.00 -17.34
CA VAL A 10 -13.59 -24.85 -16.26
C VAL A 10 -15.07 -24.54 -16.16
N ALA A 11 -15.87 -25.44 -16.75
CA ALA A 11 -17.31 -25.47 -16.54
C ALA A 11 -17.58 -26.03 -15.13
N MET A 12 -18.00 -25.18 -14.20
CA MET A 12 -18.71 -25.62 -13.01
C MET A 12 -20.20 -25.40 -13.21
N LEU A 13 -20.93 -26.52 -13.33
CA LEU A 13 -22.36 -26.60 -13.07
C LEU A 13 -22.62 -26.11 -11.64
N LEU A 14 -23.44 -25.07 -11.48
CA LEU A 14 -24.30 -24.95 -10.30
C LEU A 14 -25.76 -24.93 -10.75
N ALA A 15 -26.48 -25.93 -10.25
CA ALA A 15 -27.91 -26.12 -10.44
C ALA A 15 -28.69 -25.07 -9.67
N ALA A 16 -29.74 -24.55 -10.32
CA ALA A 16 -30.78 -23.76 -9.69
C ALA A 16 -31.63 -24.63 -8.76
N ALA A 17 -31.90 -24.14 -7.56
CA ALA A 17 -33.08 -24.49 -6.78
C ALA A 17 -33.72 -23.20 -6.29
N ALA A 18 -34.88 -22.89 -6.86
CA ALA A 18 -35.77 -21.83 -6.44
C ALA A 18 -36.58 -22.26 -5.21
N CYS A 19 -36.97 -21.28 -4.39
CA CYS A 19 -38.32 -21.03 -3.84
C CYS A 19 -38.25 -20.34 -2.47
N GLY A 20 -39.04 -19.27 -2.30
CA GLY A 20 -39.36 -18.73 -0.98
C GLY A 20 -39.61 -17.23 -0.98
N SER A 21 -40.74 -16.80 -1.53
CA SER A 21 -41.33 -15.48 -1.31
C SER A 21 -41.84 -15.39 0.13
N ASP A 22 -41.63 -14.27 0.81
CA ASP A 22 -42.59 -13.77 1.80
C ASP A 22 -42.59 -12.24 1.84
N GLU A 23 -43.77 -11.70 1.54
CA GLU A 23 -44.16 -10.30 1.71
C GLU A 23 -44.57 -10.04 3.16
N SER A 24 -44.11 -8.93 3.73
CA SER A 24 -44.78 -8.14 4.79
C SER A 24 -43.79 -7.08 5.27
N SER A 25 -44.16 -5.88 5.68
CA SER A 25 -45.37 -5.07 5.62
C SER A 25 -44.93 -3.67 6.08
N ALA A 26 -45.71 -2.67 5.75
CA ALA A 26 -45.54 -1.26 6.08
C ALA A 26 -45.06 -0.95 7.51
N GLY A 27 -44.23 0.11 7.63
CA GLY A 27 -43.88 0.74 8.90
C GLY A 27 -43.35 2.15 8.68
N SER A 28 -44.25 3.13 8.65
CA SER A 28 -43.93 4.56 8.70
C SER A 28 -43.37 4.95 10.07
N GLY A 29 -42.41 5.87 10.12
CA GLY A 29 -42.09 6.58 11.35
C GLY A 29 -40.78 7.33 11.25
N GLY A 30 -40.85 8.62 10.91
CA GLY A 30 -39.71 9.51 11.10
C GLY A 30 -39.47 9.80 12.57
N MET A 31 -38.22 10.05 12.94
CA MET A 31 -37.85 11.01 13.99
C MET A 31 -36.50 11.63 13.66
N ALA A 32 -36.51 12.95 13.59
CA ALA A 32 -35.33 13.78 13.74
C ALA A 32 -34.77 13.59 15.17
N GLY A 33 -33.46 13.45 15.28
CA GLY A 33 -32.78 13.33 16.57
C GLY A 33 -31.38 13.92 16.48
N SER A 34 -31.27 15.20 16.83
CA SER A 34 -30.01 15.90 17.10
C SER A 34 -29.46 15.52 18.48
N GLY A 35 -28.19 15.16 18.53
CA GLY A 35 -27.37 15.08 19.75
C GLY A 35 -25.97 14.60 19.33
N GLY A 36 -24.87 15.32 19.48
CA GLY A 36 -24.52 16.19 20.60
C GLY A 36 -23.87 15.38 21.71
N MET A 37 -22.70 14.78 21.46
CA MET A 37 -21.84 14.22 22.51
C MET A 37 -20.39 14.65 22.32
N ALA A 38 -20.04 15.70 23.06
CA ALA A 38 -18.67 15.96 23.47
C ALA A 38 -18.34 14.97 24.60
N GLY A 39 -17.45 14.02 24.32
CA GLY A 39 -16.93 13.04 25.28
C GLY A 39 -15.48 13.35 25.61
N SER A 40 -15.28 13.99 26.75
CA SER A 40 -13.99 14.24 27.40
C SER A 40 -13.45 12.99 28.11
N GLY A 41 -12.14 12.77 28.00
CA GLY A 41 -11.27 12.32 29.10
C GLY A 41 -11.39 10.86 29.56
N GLY A 42 -10.33 10.09 29.31
CA GLY A 42 -10.18 8.76 29.87
C GLY A 42 -8.79 8.15 29.63
N THR A 43 -7.74 8.79 30.15
CA THR A 43 -6.43 8.14 30.30
C THR A 43 -6.53 7.04 31.37
N ALA A 44 -6.74 5.80 30.95
CA ALA A 44 -6.57 4.64 31.82
C ALA A 44 -5.09 4.25 31.82
N GLY A 45 -4.38 4.69 32.85
CA GLY A 45 -3.04 4.23 33.16
C GLY A 45 -3.07 2.76 33.58
N MET A 46 -2.53 1.89 32.74
CA MET A 46 -2.14 0.54 33.16
C MET A 46 -0.75 0.61 33.77
N ALA A 47 -0.69 0.79 35.09
CA ALA A 47 0.48 0.49 35.89
C ALA A 47 0.52 -1.03 36.12
N GLY A 48 1.09 -1.75 35.15
CA GLY A 48 1.39 -3.17 35.24
C GLY A 48 2.82 -3.38 35.73
N SER A 49 2.96 -4.22 36.75
CA SER A 49 4.17 -4.52 37.51
C SER A 49 5.41 -4.81 36.68
N ALA A 50 6.52 -4.19 37.07
CA ALA A 50 7.87 -4.47 36.62
C ALA A 50 8.29 -5.91 37.00
N GLY A 51 8.12 -6.84 36.06
CA GLY A 51 8.81 -8.12 36.03
C GLY A 51 10.01 -8.00 35.09
N SER A 52 11.21 -7.93 35.66
CA SER A 52 12.48 -7.72 34.99
C SER A 52 12.99 -9.01 34.34
N ASP A 53 12.34 -9.41 33.26
CA ASP A 53 12.97 -10.19 32.19
C ASP A 53 12.40 -9.61 30.89
N ALA A 54 13.07 -8.59 30.35
CA ALA A 54 12.78 -8.08 29.03
C ALA A 54 13.27 -9.11 28.00
N GLY A 55 12.66 -10.30 28.01
CA GLY A 55 12.83 -11.28 26.96
C GLY A 55 12.46 -10.64 25.63
N THR A 56 13.21 -10.94 24.58
CA THR A 56 12.80 -10.66 23.21
C THR A 56 11.36 -11.15 23.02
N PRO A 57 10.45 -10.32 22.48
CA PRO A 57 9.08 -10.76 22.21
C PRO A 57 9.13 -12.08 21.44
N GLU A 58 8.29 -13.04 21.80
CA GLU A 58 8.32 -14.40 21.26
C GLU A 58 8.21 -14.43 19.72
N CYS A 59 7.58 -13.42 19.14
CA CYS A 59 7.42 -13.25 17.70
C CYS A 59 8.51 -12.44 17.00
N MET A 60 9.56 -11.98 17.69
CA MET A 60 10.69 -11.33 17.03
C MET A 60 11.53 -12.41 16.32
N PRO A 61 11.77 -12.31 15.00
CA PRO A 61 12.63 -13.26 14.31
C PRO A 61 14.03 -13.32 14.92
N THR A 62 14.61 -14.51 14.94
CA THR A 62 16.00 -14.72 15.41
C THR A 62 16.93 -15.21 14.31
N ALA A 63 16.42 -15.54 13.13
CA ALA A 63 17.22 -16.04 12.03
C ALA A 63 18.10 -14.93 11.43
N ASP A 64 19.38 -15.24 11.20
CA ASP A 64 20.35 -14.26 10.68
C ASP A 64 19.98 -13.73 9.29
N VAL A 65 19.23 -14.48 8.49
CA VAL A 65 18.75 -14.00 7.18
C VAL A 65 17.78 -12.82 7.31
N CYS A 66 17.13 -12.66 8.46
CA CYS A 66 16.21 -11.57 8.70
C CYS A 66 16.92 -10.22 8.91
N PHE A 67 18.20 -10.22 9.25
CA PHE A 67 18.94 -9.03 9.66
C PHE A 67 20.28 -8.91 8.94
N VAL A 68 20.72 -7.69 8.63
CA VAL A 68 22.09 -7.44 8.17
C VAL A 68 23.11 -7.64 9.29
N ASN A 69 22.78 -7.17 10.51
CA ASN A 69 23.68 -7.12 11.67
C ASN A 69 23.19 -8.00 12.85
N GLY A 70 22.37 -9.01 12.56
CA GLY A 70 21.74 -9.85 13.58
C GLY A 70 20.58 -9.17 14.34
N PRO A 71 19.88 -9.92 15.22
CA PRO A 71 18.64 -9.48 15.88
C PRO A 71 18.80 -8.38 16.94
N SER A 72 20.03 -7.98 17.25
CA SER A 72 20.35 -6.90 18.22
C SER A 72 21.20 -5.79 17.62
N GLY A 73 21.54 -5.87 16.33
CA GLY A 73 22.34 -4.86 15.64
C GLY A 73 21.53 -3.66 15.14
N PRO A 74 22.19 -2.66 14.54
CA PRO A 74 21.53 -1.58 13.83
C PRO A 74 20.50 -2.11 12.82
N GLY A 75 19.33 -1.47 12.79
CA GLY A 75 18.22 -1.83 11.91
C GLY A 75 17.44 -3.07 12.33
N ALA A 76 17.78 -3.73 13.45
CA ALA A 76 17.06 -4.92 13.91
C ALA A 76 15.56 -4.65 14.16
N ALA A 77 15.21 -3.45 14.65
CA ALA A 77 13.82 -3.07 14.92
C ALA A 77 12.91 -3.15 13.67
N CYS A 78 13.47 -3.02 12.47
CA CYS A 78 12.73 -3.11 11.22
C CYS A 78 13.25 -4.21 10.28
N MET A 79 14.04 -5.16 10.76
CA MET A 79 14.62 -6.24 9.94
C MET A 79 15.41 -5.73 8.72
N ALA A 80 16.22 -4.69 8.94
CA ALA A 80 17.06 -4.10 7.91
C ALA A 80 17.95 -5.13 7.20
N LYS A 81 18.03 -5.00 5.87
CA LYS A 81 18.83 -5.83 4.96
C LYS A 81 20.15 -5.17 4.56
N ALA A 82 20.35 -3.91 4.94
CA ALA A 82 21.59 -3.15 4.83
C ALA A 82 21.76 -2.23 6.05
N ASP A 83 22.99 -1.76 6.27
CA ASP A 83 23.31 -0.81 7.34
C ASP A 83 23.86 0.49 6.77
N PHE A 84 23.12 1.58 6.99
CA PHE A 84 23.44 2.93 6.53
C PHE A 84 23.79 3.88 7.68
N SER A 85 24.07 3.37 8.89
CA SER A 85 24.35 4.18 10.08
C SER A 85 25.42 5.26 9.86
N SER A 86 26.45 4.95 9.06
CA SER A 86 27.54 5.88 8.73
C SER A 86 27.47 6.45 7.30
N ALA A 87 26.43 6.11 6.53
CA ALA A 87 26.33 6.52 5.14
C ALA A 87 25.71 7.93 5.01
N ALA A 88 26.15 8.66 3.98
CA ALA A 88 25.52 9.93 3.58
C ALA A 88 24.21 9.69 2.82
N VAL A 89 24.12 8.56 2.13
CA VAL A 89 22.96 8.10 1.37
C VAL A 89 22.35 6.91 2.11
N THR A 90 21.06 6.98 2.36
CA THR A 90 20.26 5.93 3.00
C THR A 90 19.27 5.40 2.00
N GLN A 91 19.16 4.07 1.88
CA GLN A 91 18.27 3.42 0.92
C GLN A 91 17.27 2.52 1.65
N LEU A 92 15.99 2.70 1.36
CA LEU A 92 14.89 2.08 2.09
C LEU A 92 13.89 1.48 1.11
N ARG A 93 13.24 0.41 1.55
CA ARG A 93 12.06 -0.18 0.89
C ARG A 93 10.92 -0.21 1.88
N ALA A 94 9.75 0.27 1.47
CA ALA A 94 8.52 0.11 2.24
C ALA A 94 8.21 -1.39 2.43
N THR A 95 8.05 -1.80 3.68
CA THR A 95 7.73 -3.18 4.09
C THR A 95 6.24 -3.35 4.37
N SER A 96 5.55 -2.25 4.68
CA SER A 96 4.12 -2.22 4.95
C SER A 96 3.52 -0.96 4.35
N HIS A 97 2.36 -1.12 3.71
CA HIS A 97 1.49 -0.04 3.26
C HIS A 97 0.15 -0.22 3.95
N GLN A 98 -0.27 0.74 4.77
CA GLN A 98 -1.52 0.71 5.52
C GLN A 98 -2.42 1.83 5.02
N VAL A 99 -3.38 1.49 4.17
CA VAL A 99 -4.25 2.48 3.56
C VAL A 99 -5.23 3.02 4.60
N LYS A 100 -5.31 4.34 4.69
CA LYS A 100 -6.26 5.07 5.52
C LYS A 100 -7.37 5.71 4.69
N SER A 101 -7.07 6.06 3.44
CA SER A 101 -8.02 6.64 2.49
C SER A 101 -7.73 6.19 1.06
N PRO A 102 -8.77 5.96 0.24
CA PRO A 102 -10.19 5.92 0.62
C PRO A 102 -10.56 4.64 1.37
N ALA A 103 -11.68 4.68 2.10
CA ALA A 103 -12.13 3.57 2.95
C ALA A 103 -12.26 2.24 2.19
N ALA A 104 -12.69 2.28 0.92
CA ALA A 104 -12.82 1.09 0.07
C ALA A 104 -11.49 0.32 -0.12
N LEU A 105 -10.34 1.00 -0.08
CA LEU A 105 -9.03 0.36 -0.13
C LEU A 105 -8.54 -0.10 1.26
N ALA A 106 -9.06 0.50 2.33
CA ALA A 106 -8.76 0.13 3.70
C ALA A 106 -9.59 -1.06 4.20
N GLU A 107 -10.60 -1.49 3.43
CA GLU A 107 -11.40 -2.68 3.73
C GLU A 107 -10.50 -3.93 3.90
N PRO A 108 -10.72 -4.78 4.92
CA PRO A 108 -9.79 -5.88 5.26
C PRO A 108 -9.44 -6.79 4.10
N PHE A 109 -10.39 -7.10 3.20
CA PHE A 109 -10.10 -7.93 2.03
C PHE A 109 -9.06 -7.29 1.08
N VAL A 110 -9.19 -6.00 0.81
CA VAL A 110 -8.28 -5.26 -0.09
C VAL A 110 -6.96 -4.98 0.62
N GLN A 111 -7.04 -4.51 1.86
CA GLN A 111 -5.87 -4.21 2.68
C GLN A 111 -5.04 -5.48 2.91
N ASP A 112 -5.61 -6.57 3.43
CA ASP A 112 -4.83 -7.75 3.80
C ASP A 112 -4.51 -8.63 2.58
N GLY A 113 -5.52 -8.87 1.73
CA GLY A 113 -5.41 -9.79 0.60
C GLY A 113 -4.61 -9.27 -0.58
N ILE A 114 -4.55 -7.94 -0.77
CA ILE A 114 -3.88 -7.30 -1.91
C ILE A 114 -2.72 -6.44 -1.42
N ILE A 115 -2.97 -5.42 -0.61
CA ILE A 115 -1.95 -4.40 -0.31
C ILE A 115 -0.87 -4.95 0.63
N THR A 116 -1.23 -5.41 1.83
CA THR A 116 -0.32 -5.96 2.84
C THR A 116 0.44 -7.14 2.26
N LYS A 117 -0.26 -8.11 1.66
CA LYS A 117 0.36 -9.28 1.04
C LYS A 117 1.37 -8.91 -0.05
N LYS A 118 1.04 -7.96 -0.94
CA LYS A 118 1.98 -7.52 -1.99
C LYS A 118 3.15 -6.69 -1.46
N SER A 119 2.98 -6.01 -0.33
CA SER A 119 4.02 -5.14 0.25
C SER A 119 5.05 -5.93 1.05
N ALA A 120 4.61 -6.91 1.85
CA ALA A 120 5.50 -7.73 2.64
C ALA A 120 6.39 -8.62 1.75
N LEU A 121 7.58 -8.98 2.23
CA LEU A 121 8.45 -9.93 1.56
C LEU A 121 7.97 -11.38 1.81
N ALA A 122 8.37 -12.29 0.92
CA ALA A 122 8.19 -13.73 1.08
C ALA A 122 9.38 -14.33 1.87
N GLU A 123 9.47 -14.02 3.16
CA GLU A 123 10.56 -14.49 4.05
C GLU A 123 9.92 -15.20 5.27
N PRO A 124 9.47 -16.45 5.12
CA PRO A 124 8.73 -17.16 6.17
C PRO A 124 9.57 -17.35 7.45
N GLU A 125 10.88 -17.52 7.32
CA GLU A 125 11.80 -17.56 8.46
C GLU A 125 11.92 -16.23 9.23
N CYS A 126 11.36 -15.15 8.68
CA CYS A 126 11.22 -13.84 9.31
C CYS A 126 9.78 -13.53 9.70
N HIS A 127 8.90 -14.53 9.72
CA HIS A 127 7.46 -14.38 9.94
C HIS A 127 6.78 -13.45 8.91
N LEU A 128 7.32 -13.36 7.69
CA LEU A 128 6.75 -12.57 6.59
C LEU A 128 6.20 -13.48 5.49
N ASN A 129 4.91 -13.34 5.18
CA ASN A 129 4.18 -14.18 4.23
C ASN A 129 3.70 -13.41 2.97
N GLY A 130 4.41 -12.34 2.61
CA GLY A 130 4.06 -11.51 1.46
C GLY A 130 4.55 -12.05 0.12
N SER A 131 4.53 -11.20 -0.90
CA SER A 131 5.02 -11.50 -2.25
C SER A 131 6.02 -10.49 -2.81
N GLY A 132 6.27 -9.37 -2.11
CA GLY A 132 7.25 -8.36 -2.53
C GLY A 132 6.98 -7.76 -3.91
N GLN A 133 5.72 -7.52 -4.23
CA GLN A 133 5.22 -7.03 -5.53
C GLN A 133 4.80 -5.55 -5.52
N PHE A 134 4.61 -4.97 -4.34
CA PHE A 134 4.34 -3.56 -4.15
C PHE A 134 5.51 -2.94 -3.40
N ASN A 135 6.50 -2.46 -4.15
CA ASN A 135 7.75 -1.93 -3.62
C ASN A 135 7.81 -0.42 -3.83
N LEU A 136 7.61 0.36 -2.77
CA LEU A 136 8.05 1.76 -2.76
C LEU A 136 9.50 1.76 -2.29
N LEU A 137 10.39 2.31 -3.11
CA LEU A 137 11.80 2.52 -2.80
C LEU A 137 12.04 4.00 -2.52
N MET A 138 12.90 4.27 -1.55
CA MET A 138 13.28 5.62 -1.14
C MET A 138 14.80 5.69 -0.98
N GLU A 139 15.40 6.76 -1.49
CA GLU A 139 16.81 7.08 -1.28
C GLU A 139 16.92 8.50 -0.72
N ILE A 140 17.52 8.62 0.46
CA ILE A 140 17.70 9.88 1.17
C ILE A 140 19.18 10.26 1.10
N ASP A 141 19.52 11.30 0.33
CA ASP A 141 20.84 11.92 0.35
C ASP A 141 20.83 13.08 1.36
N SER A 142 21.40 12.81 2.54
CA SER A 142 21.47 13.78 3.64
C SER A 142 22.43 14.94 3.38
N ALA A 143 23.41 14.76 2.50
CA ALA A 143 24.36 15.80 2.13
C ALA A 143 23.76 16.78 1.13
N GLN A 144 22.96 16.28 0.18
CA GLN A 144 22.29 17.10 -0.84
C GLN A 144 20.90 17.57 -0.45
N LYS A 145 20.34 17.07 0.66
CA LYS A 145 18.95 17.26 1.08
C LYS A 145 17.96 16.88 -0.02
N GLN A 146 18.21 15.72 -0.64
CA GLN A 146 17.37 15.15 -1.69
C GLN A 146 16.73 13.84 -1.24
N LEU A 147 15.46 13.67 -1.58
CA LEU A 147 14.72 12.42 -1.48
C LEU A 147 14.39 11.96 -2.89
N THR A 148 14.84 10.76 -3.24
CA THR A 148 14.41 10.06 -4.45
C THR A 148 13.40 9.00 -4.06
N ILE A 149 12.27 8.94 -4.76
CA ILE A 149 11.28 7.86 -4.62
C ILE A 149 11.07 7.16 -5.95
N GLY A 150 10.68 5.89 -5.91
CA GLY A 150 10.42 5.12 -7.11
C GLY A 150 9.70 3.81 -6.80
N GLY A 151 8.95 3.29 -7.77
CA GLY A 151 8.52 1.91 -7.73
C GLY A 151 9.71 0.98 -7.89
N GLY A 152 9.79 -0.10 -7.12
CA GLY A 152 10.78 -1.16 -7.29
C GLY A 152 10.22 -2.35 -8.06
N ILE A 153 11.08 -3.06 -8.79
CA ILE A 153 10.73 -4.34 -9.42
C ILE A 153 10.29 -5.41 -8.40
N PRO A 154 9.55 -6.47 -8.80
CA PRO A 154 9.19 -7.56 -7.89
C PRO A 154 10.41 -8.19 -7.22
N GLN A 155 10.29 -8.56 -5.95
CA GLN A 155 11.42 -9.16 -5.23
C GLN A 155 11.90 -10.46 -5.88
N ALA A 156 10.99 -11.27 -6.42
CA ALA A 156 11.34 -12.49 -7.15
C ALA A 156 12.21 -12.25 -8.39
N LEU A 157 12.14 -11.05 -8.99
CA LEU A 157 13.05 -10.64 -10.06
C LEU A 157 14.38 -10.11 -9.50
N ALA A 158 14.36 -9.40 -8.38
CA ALA A 158 15.56 -8.82 -7.76
C ALA A 158 16.48 -9.87 -7.07
N GLY A 159 15.94 -11.01 -6.64
CA GLY A 159 16.67 -12.06 -5.93
C GLY A 159 16.51 -11.98 -4.42
N ALA A 160 17.55 -12.31 -3.65
CA ALA A 160 17.47 -12.24 -2.19
C ALA A 160 17.42 -10.77 -1.72
N PRO A 161 16.61 -10.41 -0.71
CA PRO A 161 16.50 -9.03 -0.24
C PRO A 161 17.85 -8.41 0.19
N LYS A 162 18.75 -9.19 0.78
CA LYS A 162 20.10 -8.73 1.16
C LYS A 162 20.97 -8.34 -0.03
N ASP A 163 20.72 -8.92 -1.20
CA ASP A 163 21.46 -8.55 -2.39
C ASP A 163 21.04 -7.17 -2.87
N GLY A 164 19.81 -6.73 -2.60
CA GLY A 164 19.25 -5.44 -2.98
C GLY A 164 18.16 -5.52 -4.04
N THR A 165 17.67 -4.35 -4.48
CA THR A 165 16.64 -4.20 -5.50
C THR A 165 16.90 -2.96 -6.36
N CYS A 166 16.02 -2.65 -7.30
CA CYS A 166 16.22 -1.61 -8.31
C CYS A 166 14.92 -0.87 -8.58
N TYR A 167 15.04 0.42 -8.91
CA TYR A 167 13.92 1.20 -9.40
C TYR A 167 13.42 0.64 -10.73
N ALA A 168 12.12 0.55 -10.92
CA ALA A 168 11.53 0.30 -12.22
C ALA A 168 11.60 1.58 -13.07
N SER A 169 11.97 1.45 -14.34
CA SER A 169 11.89 2.55 -15.31
C SER A 169 11.41 2.05 -16.68
N PHE A 170 10.20 2.44 -17.06
CA PHE A 170 9.62 2.10 -18.36
C PHE A 170 8.47 3.05 -18.70
N THR A 171 8.10 3.08 -19.98
CA THR A 171 6.85 3.72 -20.42
C THR A 171 5.85 2.64 -20.78
N ASP A 172 4.70 2.65 -20.15
CA ASP A 172 3.61 1.76 -20.54
C ASP A 172 3.03 2.24 -21.87
N THR A 173 3.10 1.37 -22.87
CA THR A 173 2.65 1.71 -24.23
C THR A 173 1.13 1.84 -24.36
N ALA A 174 0.35 1.27 -23.43
CA ALA A 174 -1.10 1.33 -23.47
C ALA A 174 -1.64 2.66 -22.90
N SER A 175 -1.14 3.07 -21.74
CA SER A 175 -1.56 4.29 -21.04
C SER A 175 -0.70 5.52 -21.36
N GLY A 176 0.53 5.32 -21.83
CA GLY A 176 1.53 6.39 -21.99
C GLY A 176 2.16 6.85 -20.68
N LEU A 177 1.80 6.24 -19.54
CA LEU A 177 2.37 6.59 -18.24
C LEU A 177 3.84 6.18 -18.18
N VAL A 178 4.66 7.04 -17.57
CA VAL A 178 6.09 6.82 -17.39
C VAL A 178 6.34 6.46 -15.93
N VAL A 179 6.81 5.24 -15.71
CA VAL A 179 7.36 4.79 -14.43
C VAL A 179 8.85 5.11 -14.46
N LYS A 180 9.33 5.84 -13.45
CA LYS A 180 10.76 6.12 -13.22
C LYS A 180 10.93 6.66 -11.79
N PRO A 181 12.14 6.61 -11.21
CA PRO A 181 12.41 7.32 -9.97
C PRO A 181 12.32 8.84 -10.18
N GLU A 182 11.86 9.55 -9.16
CA GLU A 182 11.75 11.01 -9.11
C GLU A 182 12.50 11.54 -7.89
N THR A 183 13.21 12.66 -8.03
CA THR A 183 14.01 13.27 -6.97
C THR A 183 13.50 14.67 -6.66
N GLN A 184 13.33 14.97 -5.36
CA GLN A 184 12.91 16.29 -4.88
C GLN A 184 13.74 16.69 -3.66
N GLY A 185 13.79 17.99 -3.39
CA GLY A 185 14.32 18.49 -2.12
C GLY A 185 13.39 18.11 -0.96
N TYR A 186 13.94 17.85 0.21
CA TYR A 186 13.15 17.62 1.43
C TYR A 186 13.52 18.61 2.55
N SER A 187 12.57 18.88 3.44
CA SER A 187 12.81 19.55 4.72
C SER A 187 13.00 18.51 5.82
N GLU A 188 13.89 18.78 6.77
CA GLU A 188 14.18 17.89 7.91
C GLU A 188 14.07 18.66 9.22
N GLU A 189 13.38 18.08 10.19
CA GLU A 189 13.26 18.58 11.54
C GLU A 189 14.31 17.94 12.47
N SER A 190 14.52 18.52 13.65
CA SER A 190 15.54 18.05 14.59
C SER A 190 15.29 16.65 15.17
N ASP A 191 14.07 16.13 15.03
CA ASP A 191 13.68 14.79 15.50
C ASP A 191 13.88 13.69 14.43
N GLY A 192 14.44 14.04 13.27
CA GLY A 192 14.65 13.12 12.14
C GLY A 192 13.41 12.97 11.24
N SER A 193 12.36 13.76 11.47
CA SER A 193 11.23 13.84 10.56
C SER A 193 11.60 14.58 9.29
N LEU A 194 11.28 13.99 8.13
CA LEU A 194 11.49 14.55 6.81
C LEU A 194 10.17 14.72 6.07
N SER A 195 10.11 15.70 5.18
CA SER A 195 8.94 15.97 4.32
C SER A 195 9.37 16.42 2.93
N ALA A 196 8.75 15.86 1.89
CA ALA A 196 8.97 16.25 0.49
C ALA A 196 7.67 16.16 -0.32
N THR A 197 7.57 16.95 -1.39
CA THR A 197 6.41 16.93 -2.29
C THR A 197 6.86 16.68 -3.73
N PHE A 198 6.18 15.76 -4.39
CA PHE A 198 6.39 15.33 -5.77
C PHE A 198 5.15 15.72 -6.59
N PRO A 199 5.28 16.58 -7.61
CA PRO A 199 4.13 17.01 -8.41
C PRO A 199 3.38 15.85 -9.07
N SER A 200 4.10 14.81 -9.48
CA SER A 200 3.54 13.61 -10.07
C SER A 200 4.43 12.41 -9.80
N PHE A 201 3.82 11.25 -9.61
CA PHE A 201 4.49 9.99 -9.37
C PHE A 201 3.62 8.83 -9.89
N VAL A 202 4.21 7.85 -10.57
CA VAL A 202 3.47 6.67 -11.05
C VAL A 202 3.98 5.44 -10.30
N MET A 203 3.11 4.87 -9.46
CA MET A 203 3.43 3.68 -8.67
C MET A 203 3.05 2.39 -9.41
N PRO A 204 4.01 1.53 -9.78
CA PRO A 204 3.71 0.18 -10.26
C PRO A 204 3.39 -0.77 -9.09
N ILE A 205 2.31 -1.53 -9.25
CA ILE A 205 1.96 -2.66 -8.38
C ILE A 205 1.94 -3.91 -9.24
N TYR A 206 2.87 -4.82 -9.02
CA TYR A 206 2.99 -6.02 -9.84
C TYR A 206 1.93 -7.06 -9.45
N LEU A 207 1.36 -7.72 -10.45
CA LEU A 207 0.23 -8.63 -10.25
C LEU A 207 0.67 -10.06 -9.98
N ALA A 208 1.70 -10.52 -10.68
CA ALA A 208 2.18 -11.89 -10.65
C ALA A 208 3.54 -12.00 -9.96
N ASP A 209 3.78 -13.16 -9.34
CA ASP A 209 5.08 -13.49 -8.77
C ASP A 209 5.95 -14.08 -9.88
N THR A 210 6.54 -13.18 -10.67
CA THR A 210 7.22 -13.54 -11.91
C THR A 210 8.65 -13.05 -11.90
N THR A 211 9.51 -13.80 -12.58
CA THR A 211 10.85 -13.37 -12.99
C THR A 211 10.80 -12.40 -14.18
N THR A 212 9.66 -11.77 -14.44
CA THR A 212 9.50 -10.71 -15.44
C THR A 212 8.62 -9.60 -14.88
N ALA A 213 8.82 -8.37 -15.35
CA ALA A 213 8.15 -7.16 -14.87
C ALA A 213 7.01 -6.73 -15.81
N ASP A 214 6.31 -7.69 -16.43
CA ASP A 214 5.38 -7.42 -17.54
C ASP A 214 3.91 -7.31 -17.13
N SER A 215 3.58 -7.67 -15.88
CA SER A 215 2.20 -7.66 -15.38
C SER A 215 2.09 -6.75 -14.16
N TYR A 216 1.45 -5.60 -14.35
CA TYR A 216 1.35 -4.56 -13.35
C TYR A 216 0.06 -3.75 -13.46
N VAL A 217 -0.27 -3.06 -12.37
CA VAL A 217 -1.23 -1.97 -12.29
C VAL A 217 -0.43 -0.69 -12.07
N LEU A 218 -0.70 0.35 -12.84
CA LEU A 218 -0.07 1.66 -12.66
C LEU A 218 -1.02 2.59 -11.95
N VAL A 219 -0.59 3.17 -10.83
CA VAL A 219 -1.36 4.14 -10.06
C VAL A 219 -0.68 5.50 -10.18
N PRO A 220 -1.18 6.40 -11.05
CA PRO A 220 -0.71 7.78 -11.08
C PRO A 220 -1.19 8.51 -9.82
N LEU A 221 -0.26 9.20 -9.16
CA LEU A 221 -0.48 10.05 -7.99
C LEU A 221 -0.01 11.46 -8.33
N HIS A 222 -0.86 12.44 -8.05
CA HIS A 222 -0.57 13.87 -8.19
C HIS A 222 -0.36 14.50 -6.83
N ASP A 223 0.51 15.52 -6.79
CA ASP A 223 0.88 16.27 -5.58
C ASP A 223 1.22 15.35 -4.39
N LEU A 224 1.97 14.29 -4.68
CA LEU A 224 2.36 13.28 -3.70
C LEU A 224 3.28 13.91 -2.64
N THR A 225 2.80 14.00 -1.41
CA THR A 225 3.59 14.41 -0.25
C THR A 225 4.03 13.17 0.52
N VAL A 226 5.32 13.10 0.87
CA VAL A 226 5.93 12.03 1.65
C VAL A 226 6.44 12.64 2.95
N ASN A 227 5.99 12.09 4.08
CA ASN A 227 6.44 12.44 5.42
C ASN A 227 6.97 11.18 6.10
N ALA A 228 8.12 11.23 6.75
CA ALA A 228 8.65 10.06 7.48
C ALA A 228 9.57 10.48 8.61
N THR A 229 9.66 9.65 9.65
CA THR A 229 10.68 9.79 10.69
C THR A 229 11.70 8.68 10.54
N LEU A 230 12.93 9.07 10.22
CA LEU A 230 14.05 8.15 10.07
C LEU A 230 14.63 7.80 11.44
N SER A 231 14.94 6.53 11.68
CA SER A 231 15.63 6.11 12.90
C SER A 231 17.03 6.73 13.01
N ALA A 232 17.57 6.81 14.23
CA ALA A 232 18.89 7.39 14.47
C ALA A 232 20.04 6.69 13.72
N ASP A 233 19.91 5.38 13.50
CA ASP A 233 20.83 4.55 12.72
C ASP A 233 20.52 4.56 11.20
N LYS A 234 19.52 5.35 10.79
CA LYS A 234 19.07 5.51 9.41
C LYS A 234 18.53 4.24 8.74
N ASN A 235 18.32 3.17 9.48
CA ASN A 235 17.95 1.89 8.88
C ASN A 235 16.45 1.64 8.82
N CYS A 236 15.64 2.43 9.52
CA CYS A 236 14.22 2.16 9.71
C CYS A 236 13.35 3.41 9.55
N ILE A 237 12.16 3.20 8.97
CA ILE A 237 10.98 4.04 9.16
C ILE A 237 9.93 3.15 9.81
N GLY A 238 9.52 3.46 11.04
CA GLY A 238 8.67 2.56 11.82
C GLY A 238 9.43 1.31 12.31
N ARG A 239 8.70 0.26 12.67
CA ARG A 239 9.30 -0.98 13.21
C ARG A 239 8.37 -2.20 13.08
N TYR A 240 8.95 -3.39 13.20
CA TYR A 240 8.20 -4.63 13.35
C TYR A 240 7.47 -4.64 14.70
N ALA A 241 6.23 -5.11 14.70
CA ALA A 241 5.31 -5.05 15.84
C ALA A 241 5.22 -6.40 16.56
N ALA A 242 6.34 -7.07 16.80
CA ALA A 242 6.38 -8.42 17.40
C ALA A 242 5.56 -8.55 18.70
N GLU A 243 5.43 -7.48 19.47
CA GLU A 243 4.69 -7.49 20.73
C GLU A 243 3.16 -7.56 20.57
N THR A 244 2.63 -7.32 19.37
CA THR A 244 1.19 -7.41 19.08
C THR A 244 0.83 -8.68 18.32
N LEU A 245 1.80 -9.54 18.02
CA LEU A 245 1.61 -10.76 17.24
C LEU A 245 1.46 -11.97 18.15
N ASP A 246 0.65 -12.95 17.73
CA ASP A 246 0.38 -14.17 18.49
C ASP A 246 1.32 -15.30 18.03
N PRO A 247 2.17 -15.86 18.92
CA PRO A 247 2.95 -17.05 18.61
C PRO A 247 2.10 -18.25 18.18
N GLY A 248 0.85 -18.33 18.66
CA GLY A 248 -0.12 -19.35 18.27
C GLY A 248 -0.60 -19.26 16.82
N SER A 249 -0.36 -18.14 16.13
CA SER A 249 -0.71 -17.89 14.73
C SER A 249 0.51 -17.78 13.81
N ASP A 250 1.63 -18.44 14.15
CA ASP A 250 2.92 -18.30 13.45
C ASP A 250 3.39 -16.84 13.36
N CYS A 251 3.05 -16.04 14.39
CA CYS A 251 3.35 -14.62 14.46
C CYS A 251 2.79 -13.82 13.28
N GLN A 252 1.65 -14.26 12.73
CA GLN A 252 0.92 -13.52 11.71
C GLN A 252 -0.08 -12.57 12.36
N PRO A 253 -0.27 -11.36 11.80
CA PRO A 253 -1.27 -10.43 12.31
C PRO A 253 -2.67 -11.01 12.13
N ALA A 254 -3.57 -10.73 13.08
CA ALA A 254 -4.98 -11.00 12.89
C ALA A 254 -5.58 -10.11 11.78
N ALA A 255 -6.79 -10.43 11.33
CA ALA A 255 -7.48 -9.61 10.32
C ALA A 255 -7.65 -8.16 10.81
N GLY A 256 -7.22 -7.19 9.99
CA GLY A 256 -7.23 -5.77 10.36
C GLY A 256 -6.09 -5.33 11.29
N GLU A 257 -5.19 -6.22 11.68
CA GLU A 257 -3.94 -5.89 12.37
C GLU A 257 -2.75 -5.89 11.39
N PHE A 258 -1.62 -5.35 11.83
CA PHE A 258 -0.43 -5.24 10.99
C PHE A 258 0.81 -5.75 11.73
N ALA A 259 1.68 -6.45 11.01
CA ALA A 259 2.99 -6.87 11.52
C ALA A 259 3.97 -5.70 11.72
N TRP A 260 3.57 -4.48 11.36
CA TRP A 260 4.41 -3.30 11.37
C TRP A 260 3.70 -2.11 12.01
N LYS A 261 4.44 -1.38 12.84
CA LYS A 261 4.09 -0.03 13.27
C LYS A 261 4.73 0.95 12.30
N THR A 262 3.91 1.82 11.71
CA THR A 262 4.35 2.80 10.72
C THR A 262 5.14 3.92 11.39
N GLY A 263 6.03 4.53 10.60
CA GLY A 263 6.78 5.73 11.00
C GLY A 263 6.85 6.76 9.88
N GLY A 264 6.12 6.52 8.80
CA GLY A 264 5.98 7.45 7.69
C GLY A 264 4.60 7.33 7.09
N HIS A 265 4.34 8.23 6.16
CA HIS A 265 3.06 8.47 5.57
C HIS A 265 3.27 9.13 4.21
N TYR A 266 2.56 8.69 3.18
CA TYR A 266 2.46 9.46 1.94
C TYR A 266 1.00 9.66 1.54
N GLU A 267 0.75 10.82 0.95
CA GLU A 267 -0.56 11.20 0.46
C GLU A 267 -0.49 11.88 -0.90
N GLY A 268 -1.48 11.65 -1.71
CA GLY A 268 -1.66 12.34 -2.99
C GLY A 268 -3.08 12.10 -3.48
N TYR A 269 -3.36 12.43 -4.72
CA TYR A 269 -4.67 12.12 -5.30
C TYR A 269 -4.55 11.51 -6.69
N ILE A 270 -5.60 10.77 -7.07
CA ILE A 270 -5.83 10.28 -8.43
C ILE A 270 -7.16 10.84 -8.92
N THR A 271 -7.22 11.34 -10.14
CA THR A 271 -8.51 11.81 -10.70
C THR A 271 -9.44 10.63 -10.96
N VAL A 272 -10.75 10.88 -10.94
CA VAL A 272 -11.74 9.84 -11.19
C VAL A 272 -11.57 9.26 -12.59
N GLU A 273 -11.25 10.11 -13.57
CA GLU A 273 -10.97 9.72 -14.95
C GLU A 273 -9.73 8.85 -15.10
N GLU A 274 -8.70 9.08 -14.28
CA GLU A 274 -7.49 8.26 -14.29
C GLU A 274 -7.74 6.90 -13.64
N ALA A 275 -8.37 6.87 -12.46
CA ALA A 275 -8.71 5.62 -11.79
C ALA A 275 -9.63 4.73 -12.65
N ASP A 276 -10.48 5.31 -13.51
CA ASP A 276 -11.31 4.55 -14.46
C ASP A 276 -10.50 3.94 -15.62
N LYS A 277 -9.26 4.36 -15.84
CA LYS A 277 -8.33 3.76 -16.81
C LYS A 277 -7.45 2.67 -16.19
N VAL A 278 -7.40 2.60 -14.86
CA VAL A 278 -6.57 1.63 -14.13
C VAL A 278 -7.36 0.33 -13.98
N PHE A 279 -7.12 -0.66 -14.84
CA PHE A 279 -7.81 -1.95 -14.76
C PHE A 279 -7.12 -2.91 -13.78
N VAL A 280 -7.88 -3.44 -12.83
CA VAL A 280 -7.40 -4.41 -11.83
C VAL A 280 -7.82 -5.80 -12.25
N VAL A 281 -6.93 -6.50 -12.99
CA VAL A 281 -7.22 -7.81 -13.59
C VAL A 281 -7.74 -8.83 -12.59
N SER A 282 -7.21 -8.85 -11.37
CA SER A 282 -7.62 -9.79 -10.32
C SER A 282 -9.06 -9.58 -9.82
N LEU A 283 -9.63 -8.38 -10.03
CA LEU A 283 -11.01 -8.04 -9.64
C LEU A 283 -11.96 -7.98 -10.86
N GLY A 284 -11.40 -7.98 -12.06
CA GLY A 284 -12.15 -7.85 -13.31
C GLY A 284 -12.87 -6.51 -13.45
N GLU A 285 -12.34 -5.46 -12.82
CA GLU A 285 -12.93 -4.11 -12.81
C GLU A 285 -11.85 -3.02 -12.72
N THR A 286 -12.23 -1.77 -12.99
CA THR A 286 -11.32 -0.62 -12.86
C THR A 286 -11.18 -0.17 -11.41
N LEU A 287 -10.07 0.50 -11.09
CA LEU A 287 -9.84 1.09 -9.79
C LEU A 287 -10.97 2.05 -9.43
N CYS A 288 -11.53 2.80 -10.40
CA CYS A 288 -12.71 3.63 -10.17
C CYS A 288 -13.88 2.85 -9.55
N VAL A 289 -14.20 1.65 -10.06
CA VAL A 289 -15.28 0.81 -9.51
C VAL A 289 -14.96 0.43 -8.07
N LEU A 290 -13.73 -0.03 -7.80
CA LEU A 290 -13.27 -0.39 -6.46
C LEU A 290 -13.37 0.79 -5.49
N LEU A 291 -12.93 1.99 -5.90
CA LEU A 291 -12.91 3.19 -5.05
C LEU A 291 -14.31 3.71 -4.69
N THR A 292 -15.35 3.31 -5.43
CA THR A 292 -16.73 3.67 -5.06
C THR A 292 -17.21 2.97 -3.79
N GLY A 293 -16.65 1.81 -3.45
CA GLY A 293 -17.16 0.94 -2.37
C GLY A 293 -18.53 0.31 -2.66
N ASP A 294 -19.09 0.52 -3.86
CA ASP A 294 -20.38 -0.03 -4.29
C ASP A 294 -20.27 -0.64 -5.69
N PRO A 295 -19.65 -1.83 -5.79
CA PRO A 295 -19.55 -2.53 -7.06
C PRO A 295 -20.92 -2.91 -7.62
N ALA A 296 -21.98 -3.03 -6.82
CA ALA A 296 -23.30 -3.38 -7.35
C ALA A 296 -23.87 -2.26 -8.25
N MET A 297 -23.61 -1.00 -7.89
CA MET A 297 -24.02 0.17 -8.67
C MET A 297 -23.05 0.47 -9.83
N TRP A 298 -21.75 0.35 -9.58
CA TRP A 298 -20.70 0.87 -10.46
C TRP A 298 -19.94 -0.19 -11.27
N LYS A 299 -20.19 -1.48 -11.07
CA LYS A 299 -19.63 -2.53 -11.91
C LYS A 299 -20.45 -2.64 -13.21
N GLY A 300 -19.87 -2.18 -14.31
CA GLY A 300 -20.42 -2.42 -15.66
C GLY A 300 -20.44 -3.90 -16.06
N PRO A 301 -21.04 -4.23 -17.22
CA PRO A 301 -20.99 -5.59 -17.74
C PRO A 301 -19.54 -6.01 -18.04
N ALA A 302 -19.22 -7.26 -17.73
CA ALA A 302 -17.94 -7.89 -18.05
C ALA A 302 -17.66 -7.88 -19.57
N PRO A 303 -16.39 -7.94 -20.02
CA PRO A 303 -15.18 -8.21 -19.23
C PRO A 303 -14.46 -6.99 -18.64
N GLU A 304 -14.85 -5.77 -19.02
CA GLU A 304 -14.16 -4.52 -18.63
C GLU A 304 -15.11 -3.65 -17.79
N ALA A 305 -15.45 -4.14 -16.60
CA ALA A 305 -16.33 -3.40 -15.70
C ALA A 305 -15.65 -2.08 -15.30
N SER A 306 -16.18 -0.97 -15.76
CA SER A 306 -15.67 0.38 -15.48
C SER A 306 -16.81 1.26 -14.98
N CYS A 307 -16.47 2.37 -14.36
CA CYS A 307 -17.48 3.32 -13.93
C CYS A 307 -18.26 3.85 -15.12
N LYS A 308 -17.63 4.11 -16.27
CA LYS A 308 -18.30 4.62 -17.49
C LYS A 308 -19.25 3.62 -18.14
N THR A 309 -19.02 2.32 -17.97
CA THR A 309 -19.89 1.28 -18.54
C THR A 309 -20.98 0.84 -17.56
N SER A 310 -21.02 1.43 -16.37
CA SER A 310 -21.93 1.03 -15.30
C SER A 310 -23.35 1.58 -15.44
N VAL A 311 -24.27 0.90 -14.75
CA VAL A 311 -25.64 1.41 -14.55
C VAL A 311 -25.59 2.74 -13.77
N GLY A 312 -24.72 2.83 -12.76
CA GLY A 312 -24.45 4.06 -12.01
C GLY A 312 -24.24 5.27 -12.91
N PHE A 313 -23.36 5.16 -13.90
CA PHE A 313 -23.06 6.26 -14.83
C PHE A 313 -24.29 6.79 -15.58
N THR A 314 -25.14 5.88 -16.05
CA THR A 314 -26.38 6.26 -16.74
C THR A 314 -27.41 6.88 -15.80
N GLN A 315 -27.49 6.43 -14.54
CA GLN A 315 -28.49 6.89 -13.58
C GLN A 315 -28.10 8.22 -12.92
N THR A 316 -26.82 8.42 -12.61
CA THR A 316 -26.31 9.64 -11.99
C THR A 316 -25.99 10.73 -13.01
N GLY A 317 -25.89 10.36 -14.29
CA GLY A 317 -25.51 11.26 -15.38
C GLY A 317 -24.00 11.53 -15.47
N GLY A 318 -23.16 10.66 -14.90
CA GLY A 318 -21.71 10.82 -14.97
C GLY A 318 -20.89 9.87 -14.10
N LEU A 319 -19.59 10.13 -14.02
CA LEU A 319 -18.66 9.41 -13.17
C LEU A 319 -19.04 9.55 -11.67
N PRO A 320 -18.68 8.56 -10.82
CA PRO A 320 -18.87 8.71 -9.38
C PRO A 320 -18.07 9.91 -8.87
N LYS A 321 -18.54 10.49 -7.77
CA LYS A 321 -17.84 11.59 -7.10
C LYS A 321 -16.79 11.02 -6.14
N GLY A 322 -15.58 11.54 -6.22
CA GLY A 322 -14.54 11.28 -5.24
C GLY A 322 -14.71 12.11 -3.96
N ASP A 323 -13.68 12.11 -3.12
CA ASP A 323 -13.62 12.87 -1.86
C ASP A 323 -12.71 14.10 -1.93
N TRP A 324 -12.06 14.33 -3.07
CA TRP A 324 -11.06 15.38 -3.28
C TRP A 324 -11.34 16.22 -4.52
N CYS A 325 -10.92 17.48 -4.52
CA CYS A 325 -10.96 18.35 -5.69
C CYS A 325 -9.57 18.63 -6.22
N SER A 326 -9.27 18.06 -7.40
CA SER A 326 -7.97 18.16 -8.07
C SER A 326 -7.54 19.60 -8.35
N THR A 327 -8.49 20.49 -8.65
CA THR A 327 -8.21 21.90 -9.01
C THR A 327 -7.78 22.74 -7.81
N THR A 328 -8.32 22.44 -6.63
CA THR A 328 -8.04 23.23 -5.40
C THR A 328 -7.10 22.50 -4.45
N ASN A 329 -6.74 21.26 -4.77
CA ASN A 329 -6.03 20.33 -3.91
C ASN A 329 -6.57 20.32 -2.47
N SER A 330 -7.89 20.11 -2.34
CA SER A 330 -8.56 20.13 -1.04
C SER A 330 -9.74 19.15 -0.98
N ALA A 331 -10.11 18.78 0.25
CA ALA A 331 -11.23 17.86 0.49
C ALA A 331 -12.57 18.47 0.05
N GLY A 332 -13.42 17.65 -0.58
CA GLY A 332 -14.72 18.08 -1.09
C GLY A 332 -14.62 18.86 -2.40
N GLY A 333 -15.45 19.89 -2.56
CA GLY A 333 -15.43 20.75 -3.75
C GLY A 333 -15.91 20.07 -5.04
N CYS A 334 -15.08 20.08 -6.07
CA CYS A 334 -15.39 19.49 -7.38
C CYS A 334 -15.50 17.96 -7.35
N GLN A 335 -14.89 17.29 -6.37
CA GLN A 335 -15.02 15.84 -6.14
C GLN A 335 -14.67 15.00 -7.38
N ASP A 336 -13.68 15.46 -8.14
CA ASP A 336 -13.19 14.84 -9.37
C ASP A 336 -11.94 13.97 -9.12
N ALA A 337 -11.57 13.76 -7.85
CA ALA A 337 -10.44 12.94 -7.46
C ALA A 337 -10.70 12.17 -6.16
N TRP A 338 -9.94 11.09 -5.98
CA TRP A 338 -9.81 10.39 -4.71
C TRP A 338 -8.49 10.72 -4.04
N ARG A 339 -8.54 11.09 -2.77
CA ARG A 339 -7.35 11.25 -1.94
C ARG A 339 -6.88 9.88 -1.45
N LEU A 340 -5.64 9.56 -1.75
CA LEU A 340 -4.95 8.39 -1.22
C LEU A 340 -4.08 8.80 -0.05
N VAL A 341 -4.23 8.09 1.07
CA VAL A 341 -3.50 8.34 2.32
C VAL A 341 -3.01 6.98 2.79
N ILE A 342 -1.69 6.79 2.82
CA ILE A 342 -1.08 5.49 3.12
C ILE A 342 0.02 5.69 4.16
N ASP A 343 -0.12 5.02 5.30
CA ASP A 343 0.94 4.97 6.30
C ASP A 343 1.91 3.85 5.95
N VAL A 344 3.20 4.09 6.16
CA VAL A 344 4.26 3.15 5.78
C VAL A 344 5.22 2.84 6.92
N ALA A 345 5.69 1.60 6.91
CA ALA A 345 6.94 1.21 7.53
C ALA A 345 7.94 0.86 6.42
N ALA A 346 9.23 1.11 6.64
CA ALA A 346 10.28 0.79 5.70
C ALA A 346 11.52 0.25 6.41
N GLN A 347 12.27 -0.56 5.70
CA GLN A 347 13.54 -1.13 6.16
C GLN A 347 14.65 -0.80 5.17
N ALA A 348 15.88 -0.68 5.68
CA ALA A 348 17.04 -0.49 4.83
C ALA A 348 17.28 -1.68 3.91
N ILE A 349 17.54 -1.39 2.65
CA ILE A 349 17.88 -2.37 1.61
C ILE A 349 18.80 -1.69 0.59
N PRO A 350 19.78 -2.40 -0.01
CA PRO A 350 20.55 -1.82 -1.10
C PRO A 350 19.66 -1.54 -2.32
N ILE A 351 19.78 -0.36 -2.91
CA ILE A 351 19.22 -0.01 -4.21
C ILE A 351 20.39 0.07 -5.20
N LYS A 352 20.41 -0.84 -6.18
CA LYS A 352 21.54 -1.04 -7.10
C LYS A 352 21.53 -0.08 -8.30
N GLY A 353 20.39 0.54 -8.58
CA GLY A 353 20.20 1.40 -9.75
C GLY A 353 18.79 1.26 -10.33
N VAL A 354 18.69 1.31 -11.64
CA VAL A 354 17.45 1.33 -12.41
C VAL A 354 17.34 0.09 -13.31
N TYR A 355 16.20 -0.58 -13.26
CA TYR A 355 15.83 -1.67 -14.16
C TYR A 355 15.27 -1.13 -15.48
N PRO A 356 15.66 -1.68 -16.65
CA PRO A 356 16.52 -2.86 -16.85
C PRO A 356 18.01 -2.57 -17.05
N SER A 357 18.48 -1.32 -16.90
CA SER A 357 19.86 -0.95 -17.27
C SER A 357 20.93 -1.45 -16.29
N ASP A 358 20.69 -1.32 -14.99
CA ASP A 358 21.68 -1.56 -13.93
C ASP A 358 21.46 -2.93 -13.25
N CYS A 359 20.29 -3.53 -13.48
CA CYS A 359 19.83 -4.74 -12.84
C CYS A 359 19.18 -5.68 -13.86
N PRO A 360 19.92 -6.67 -14.38
CA PRO A 360 19.39 -7.62 -15.35
C PRO A 360 18.53 -8.71 -14.70
#